data_AF-A0AAE9A560-F1
#
_entry.id   AF-A0AAE9A560-F1
#
_cell.length_a   1.000
_cell.length_b   1.000
_cell.length_c   1.000
_cell.angle_alpha   90.00
_cell.angle_beta   90.00
_cell.angle_gamma   90.00
#
_symmetry.space_group_name_H-M   'P 1'
#
loop_
_entity.id
_entity.type
_entity.pdbx_description
1 polymer ?
#
loop_
_entity_poly.entity_id
_entity_poly.type
_entity_poly.pdbx_seq_one_letter_code
_entity_poly.pdbx_strand_id
1 'polypeptide(L)'
;MDGPTEIYIEILSFVYPTFLFTTLISHLFLLIFIIFFSPPHLKFLRILLLTTSIFDVLATVINFYVQPRIVSGEQENVPVQCYGLCRYMYPEFCFAFYMGWQTISLAVGASMTYTLFFKYYKITRTKSLSGWRLFLSLVLFYTPCLISMICSAIIVMRNTTPANLRKNSEEKMGFNPRYLEMGRMTLGALPNRINFLMMAQGIYVSPFLSFWFRWKANKNLKDTVSGGSLLLQKHTKSVMKGISLQVFIHFVCYIPLFSLYTYSILSETEILAQQFFLAMSPNLAATFDPLINLYFVLPYRKQIKSWFCKEHTPVAPSGIISRHLSTVE
;
A
#
# COMPACT_ATOMS: atom_id res chain seq x y z
N MET A 1 -27.11 18.10 -15.37
CA MET A 1 -27.28 18.13 -13.90
C MET A 1 -27.37 16.67 -13.51
N ASP A 2 -26.25 16.08 -13.10
CA ASP A 2 -26.15 14.63 -13.16
C ASP A 2 -26.33 14.08 -11.75
N GLY A 3 -27.60 13.78 -11.42
CA GLY A 3 -28.00 13.12 -10.18
C GLY A 3 -27.10 11.95 -9.73
N PRO A 4 -26.49 11.15 -10.62
CA PRO A 4 -25.54 10.12 -10.22
C PRO A 4 -24.32 10.63 -9.46
N THR A 5 -23.79 11.81 -9.79
CA THR A 5 -22.54 12.34 -9.19
C THR A 5 -22.73 12.70 -7.71
N GLU A 6 -23.86 13.31 -7.36
CA GLU A 6 -24.17 13.70 -5.98
C GLU A 6 -24.25 12.50 -5.04
N ILE A 7 -24.82 11.38 -5.53
CA ILE A 7 -24.92 10.14 -4.75
C ILE A 7 -23.53 9.61 -4.41
N TYR A 8 -22.57 9.62 -5.35
CA TYR A 8 -21.20 9.19 -5.07
C TYR A 8 -20.50 10.10 -4.07
N ILE A 9 -20.68 11.42 -4.16
CA ILE A 9 -20.10 12.38 -3.20
C ILE A 9 -20.64 12.11 -1.79
N GLU A 10 -21.94 11.89 -1.66
CA GLU A 10 -22.56 11.56 -0.37
C GLU A 10 -22.01 10.25 0.19
N ILE A 11 -21.94 9.19 -0.62
CA ILE A 11 -21.33 7.91 -0.22
C ILE A 11 -19.90 8.13 0.27
N LEU A 12 -19.08 8.86 -0.49
CA LEU A 12 -17.69 9.11 -0.15
C LEU A 12 -17.53 9.91 1.14
N SER A 13 -18.46 10.83 1.43
CA SER A 13 -18.44 11.61 2.67
C SER A 13 -18.53 10.73 3.94
N PHE A 14 -19.15 9.55 3.84
CA PHE A 14 -19.19 8.56 4.92
C PHE A 14 -18.04 7.55 4.84
N VAL A 15 -17.69 7.10 3.64
CA VAL A 15 -16.70 6.04 3.45
C VAL A 15 -15.28 6.51 3.79
N TYR A 16 -14.88 7.71 3.36
CA TYR A 16 -13.53 8.24 3.63
C TYR A 16 -13.22 8.36 5.14
N PRO A 17 -14.07 9.00 5.97
CA PRO A 17 -13.84 9.03 7.42
C PRO A 17 -13.84 7.63 8.03
N THR A 18 -14.76 6.75 7.61
CA THR A 18 -14.83 5.39 8.14
C THR A 18 -13.52 4.64 7.91
N PHE A 19 -12.99 4.67 6.69
CA PHE A 19 -11.69 4.07 6.39
C PHE A 19 -10.53 4.71 7.12
N LEU A 20 -10.53 6.05 7.26
CA LEU A 20 -9.51 6.71 8.06
C LEU A 20 -9.49 6.17 9.50
N PHE A 21 -10.64 6.15 10.17
CA PHE A 21 -10.71 5.70 11.56
C PHE A 21 -10.39 4.21 11.70
N THR A 22 -10.93 3.35 10.84
CA THR A 22 -10.66 1.90 10.91
C THR A 22 -9.19 1.58 10.64
N THR A 23 -8.58 2.23 9.65
CA THR A 23 -7.15 2.04 9.33
C THR A 23 -6.27 2.57 10.46
N LEU A 24 -6.56 3.75 11.01
CA LEU A 24 -5.79 4.30 12.13
C LEU A 24 -5.83 3.39 13.36
N ILE A 25 -7.02 2.93 13.76
CA ILE A 25 -7.19 2.05 14.93
C ILE A 25 -6.45 0.72 14.71
N SER A 26 -6.68 0.08 13.55
CA SER A 26 -6.11 -1.23 13.26
C SER A 26 -4.59 -1.18 13.15
N HIS A 27 -4.02 -0.17 12.46
CA HIS A 27 -2.58 0.00 12.38
C HIS A 27 -1.96 0.44 13.71
N LEU A 28 -2.61 1.29 14.51
CA LEU A 28 -2.14 1.61 15.86
C LEU A 28 -1.99 0.35 16.71
N PHE A 29 -3.00 -0.52 16.67
CA PHE A 29 -2.96 -1.80 17.37
C PHE A 29 -1.83 -2.70 16.84
N LEU A 30 -1.66 -2.81 15.51
CA LEU A 30 -0.53 -3.55 14.94
C LEU A 30 0.83 -2.97 15.36
N LEU A 31 0.99 -1.64 15.36
CA LEU A 31 2.24 -0.97 15.72
C LEU A 31 2.65 -1.28 17.16
N ILE A 32 1.70 -1.30 18.10
CA ILE A 32 1.94 -1.76 19.48
C ILE A 32 2.49 -3.18 19.47
N PHE A 33 1.91 -4.08 18.67
CA PHE A 33 2.38 -5.47 18.56
C PHE A 33 3.77 -5.62 17.96
N ILE A 34 4.06 -4.85 16.91
CA ILE A 34 5.38 -4.80 16.29
C ILE A 34 6.43 -4.28 17.28
N ILE A 35 6.08 -3.26 18.07
CA ILE A 35 7.03 -2.60 18.97
C ILE A 35 7.35 -3.45 20.19
N PHE A 36 6.31 -3.97 20.86
CA PHE A 36 6.44 -4.62 22.16
C PHE A 36 6.57 -6.14 22.09
N PHE A 37 5.96 -6.80 21.09
CA PHE A 37 5.84 -8.27 21.06
C PHE A 37 6.61 -8.93 19.91
N SER A 38 7.34 -8.16 19.09
CA SER A 38 8.17 -8.71 18.01
C SER A 38 9.51 -9.27 18.53
N PRO A 39 9.85 -10.53 18.24
CA PRO A 39 11.12 -11.13 18.68
C PRO A 39 12.37 -10.42 18.13
N PRO A 40 13.49 -10.38 18.89
CA PRO A 40 14.72 -9.70 18.49
C PRO A 40 15.43 -10.34 17.28
N HIS A 41 15.21 -11.62 17.01
CA HIS A 41 15.78 -12.31 15.82
C HIS A 41 15.04 -11.97 14.51
N LEU A 42 13.96 -11.18 14.56
CA LEU A 42 13.19 -10.72 13.41
C LEU A 42 13.33 -9.20 13.16
N LYS A 43 14.39 -8.55 13.67
CA LYS A 43 14.65 -7.11 13.54
C LYS A 43 14.39 -6.55 12.13
N PHE A 44 14.94 -7.16 11.08
CA PHE A 44 14.74 -6.65 9.72
C PHE A 44 13.29 -6.78 9.23
N LEU A 45 12.62 -7.89 9.53
CA LEU A 45 11.20 -8.06 9.21
C LEU A 45 10.33 -7.06 9.97
N ARG A 46 10.66 -6.79 11.23
CA ARG A 46 9.99 -5.78 12.06
C ARG A 46 10.09 -4.40 11.40
N ILE A 47 11.25 -4.03 10.88
CA ILE A 47 11.45 -2.77 10.14
C ILE A 47 10.55 -2.72 8.90
N LEU A 48 10.53 -3.79 8.08
CA LEU A 48 9.68 -3.83 6.89
C LEU A 48 8.18 -3.70 7.21
N LEU A 49 7.70 -4.41 8.23
CA LEU A 49 6.30 -4.32 8.67
C LEU A 49 5.97 -2.92 9.23
N LEU A 50 6.89 -2.33 9.99
CA LEU A 50 6.76 -0.97 10.52
C LEU A 50 6.67 0.06 9.39
N THR A 51 7.60 0.00 8.43
CA THR A 51 7.63 0.92 7.28
C THR A 51 6.36 0.81 6.45
N THR A 52 5.90 -0.42 6.16
CA THR A 52 4.65 -0.64 5.42
C THR A 52 3.47 -0.03 6.15
N SER A 53 3.34 -0.31 7.46
CA SER A 53 2.27 0.25 8.29
C SER A 53 2.26 1.77 8.35
N ILE A 54 3.44 2.41 8.38
CA ILE A 54 3.55 3.88 8.36
C ILE A 54 3.08 4.43 7.00
N PHE A 55 3.49 3.80 5.90
CA PHE A 55 3.07 4.21 4.56
C PHE A 55 1.58 4.03 4.33
N ASP A 56 0.98 2.94 4.80
CA ASP A 56 -0.48 2.72 4.73
C ASP A 56 -1.27 3.80 5.46
N VAL A 57 -0.84 4.14 6.68
CA VAL A 57 -1.46 5.21 7.47
C VAL A 57 -1.29 6.55 6.76
N LEU A 58 -0.08 6.87 6.29
CA LEU A 58 0.19 8.13 5.60
C LEU A 58 -0.62 8.26 4.31
N ALA A 59 -0.68 7.20 3.49
CA ALA A 59 -1.50 7.16 2.28
C ALA A 59 -2.99 7.34 2.63
N THR A 60 -3.47 6.71 3.70
CA THR A 60 -4.87 6.84 4.11
C THR A 60 -5.22 8.24 4.58
N VAL A 61 -4.36 8.88 5.36
CA VAL A 61 -4.53 10.27 5.81
C VAL A 61 -4.56 11.22 4.61
N ILE A 62 -3.61 11.09 3.68
CA ILE A 62 -3.57 11.95 2.49
C ILE A 62 -4.81 11.75 1.62
N ASN A 63 -5.24 10.50 1.41
CA ASN A 63 -6.41 10.22 0.58
C ASN A 63 -7.70 10.77 1.21
N PHE A 64 -7.84 10.66 2.54
CA PHE A 64 -8.94 11.32 3.26
C PHE A 64 -8.91 12.84 3.11
N TYR A 65 -7.71 13.43 3.15
CA TYR A 65 -7.54 14.88 3.04
C TYR A 65 -7.88 15.41 1.64
N VAL A 66 -7.51 14.67 0.59
CA VAL A 66 -7.71 15.08 -0.81
C VAL A 66 -9.07 14.64 -1.38
N GLN A 67 -9.50 13.41 -1.10
CA GLN A 67 -10.67 12.75 -1.75
C GLN A 67 -10.69 12.98 -3.27
N PRO A 68 -9.69 12.44 -3.99
CA PRO A 68 -9.52 12.71 -5.40
C PRO A 68 -10.56 11.97 -6.25
N ARG A 69 -11.11 12.68 -7.24
CA ARG A 69 -11.87 12.10 -8.36
C ARG A 69 -11.06 12.26 -9.62
N ILE A 70 -10.84 11.16 -10.34
CA ILE A 70 -10.09 11.14 -11.59
C ILE A 70 -11.11 11.06 -12.72
N VAL A 71 -11.35 12.16 -13.43
CA VAL A 71 -12.41 12.22 -14.46
C VAL A 71 -11.91 11.54 -15.74
N SER A 72 -12.04 10.22 -15.78
CA SER A 72 -11.71 9.39 -16.94
C SER A 72 -12.80 9.54 -18.01
N GLY A 73 -12.46 10.18 -19.12
CA GLY A 73 -13.37 10.55 -20.21
C GLY A 73 -12.63 11.25 -21.35
N GLU A 74 -11.53 11.94 -21.03
CA GLU A 74 -10.59 12.50 -22.01
C GLU A 74 -9.32 11.65 -22.09
N GLN A 75 -8.88 11.30 -23.31
CA GLN A 75 -7.70 10.44 -23.52
C GLN A 75 -6.38 11.14 -23.17
N GLU A 76 -6.26 12.44 -23.45
CA GLU A 76 -5.00 13.16 -23.30
C GLU A 76 -4.88 14.02 -22.06
N ASN A 77 -5.98 14.59 -21.54
CA ASN A 77 -5.97 15.60 -20.46
C ASN A 77 -6.96 15.29 -19.35
N VAL A 78 -6.69 14.23 -18.59
CA VAL A 78 -7.57 13.77 -17.50
C VAL A 78 -7.57 14.78 -16.33
N PRO A 79 -8.67 15.49 -16.03
CA PRO A 79 -8.71 16.39 -14.89
C PRO A 79 -8.84 15.60 -13.59
N VAL A 80 -8.15 16.08 -12.56
CA VAL A 80 -8.22 15.53 -11.20
C VAL A 80 -8.87 16.56 -10.29
N GLN A 81 -10.00 16.17 -9.70
CA GLN A 81 -10.81 17.01 -8.83
C GLN A 81 -10.61 16.58 -7.37
N CYS A 82 -10.66 17.54 -6.46
CA CYS A 82 -10.51 17.37 -5.02
C CYS A 82 -11.84 17.71 -4.34
N TYR A 83 -12.41 16.75 -3.59
CA TYR A 83 -13.65 16.93 -2.84
C TYR A 83 -13.39 17.03 -1.32
N GLY A 84 -12.19 16.68 -0.86
CA GLY A 84 -11.82 16.65 0.54
C GLY A 84 -11.48 18.00 1.12
N LEU A 85 -10.93 17.99 2.33
CA LEU A 85 -10.51 19.19 3.07
C LEU A 85 -9.46 20.02 2.31
N CYS A 86 -8.65 19.38 1.45
CA CYS A 86 -7.65 20.08 0.67
C CYS A 86 -8.27 21.11 -0.29
N ARG A 87 -9.55 21.00 -0.67
CA ARG A 87 -10.20 21.93 -1.60
C ARG A 87 -10.15 23.41 -1.18
N TYR A 88 -9.92 23.69 0.10
CA TYR A 88 -9.79 25.04 0.65
C TYR A 88 -8.35 25.59 0.61
N MET A 89 -7.41 24.80 0.11
CA MET A 89 -6.00 25.14 -0.05
C MET A 89 -5.66 25.44 -1.51
N TYR A 90 -4.39 25.78 -1.76
CA TYR A 90 -3.87 25.97 -3.11
C TYR A 90 -3.95 24.67 -3.95
N PRO A 91 -4.45 24.72 -5.20
CA PRO A 91 -4.50 23.59 -6.13
C PRO A 91 -3.19 22.81 -6.24
N GLU A 92 -2.07 23.54 -6.30
CA GLU A 92 -0.73 23.01 -6.47
C GLU A 92 -0.33 22.13 -5.29
N PHE A 93 -0.73 22.55 -4.09
CA PHE A 93 -0.53 21.80 -2.87
C PHE A 93 -1.38 20.51 -2.89
N CYS A 94 -2.66 20.60 -3.24
CA CYS A 94 -3.52 19.40 -3.32
C CYS A 94 -3.06 18.40 -4.37
N PHE A 95 -2.61 18.89 -5.51
CA PHE A 95 -2.09 18.05 -6.57
C PHE A 95 -0.77 17.39 -6.15
N ALA A 96 0.10 18.10 -5.43
CA ALA A 96 1.30 17.50 -4.84
C ALA A 96 0.96 16.39 -3.83
N PHE A 97 -0.03 16.60 -2.97
CA PHE A 97 -0.51 15.57 -2.04
C PHE A 97 -1.07 14.35 -2.79
N TYR A 98 -1.86 14.57 -3.84
CA TYR A 98 -2.37 13.49 -4.69
C TYR A 98 -1.27 12.67 -5.34
N MET A 99 -0.28 13.31 -5.96
CA MET A 99 0.86 12.61 -6.58
C MET A 99 1.75 11.92 -5.54
N GLY A 100 1.91 12.54 -4.37
CA GLY A 100 2.56 11.92 -3.21
C GLY A 100 1.84 10.67 -2.73
N TRP A 101 0.51 10.71 -2.64
CA TRP A 101 -0.32 9.55 -2.29
C TRP A 101 -0.15 8.39 -3.28
N GLN A 102 -0.13 8.66 -4.60
CA GLN A 102 0.15 7.63 -5.61
C GLN A 102 1.51 6.96 -5.36
N THR A 103 2.54 7.77 -5.14
CA THR A 103 3.92 7.28 -4.91
C THR A 103 4.02 6.46 -3.63
N ILE A 104 3.39 6.90 -2.54
CA ILE A 104 3.35 6.17 -1.27
C ILE A 104 2.61 4.84 -1.44
N SER A 105 1.48 4.84 -2.14
CA SER A 105 0.71 3.61 -2.43
C SER A 105 1.52 2.60 -3.24
N LEU A 106 2.32 3.07 -4.20
CA LEU A 106 3.26 2.23 -4.94
C LEU A 106 4.37 1.67 -4.02
N ALA A 107 4.87 2.49 -3.11
CA ALA A 107 5.88 2.09 -2.11
C ALA A 107 5.36 1.01 -1.14
N VAL A 108 4.08 1.06 -0.75
CA VAL A 108 3.41 0.01 0.03
C VAL A 108 3.47 -1.33 -0.73
N GLY A 109 3.02 -1.36 -1.99
CA GLY A 109 3.03 -2.56 -2.82
C GLY A 109 4.45 -3.13 -3.03
N ALA A 110 5.43 -2.26 -3.25
CA ALA A 110 6.84 -2.64 -3.33
C ALA A 110 7.34 -3.26 -2.01
N SER A 111 7.01 -2.66 -0.87
CA SER A 111 7.38 -3.15 0.47
C SER A 111 6.80 -4.54 0.77
N MET A 112 5.53 -4.77 0.43
CA MET A 112 4.89 -6.08 0.59
C MET A 112 5.54 -7.16 -0.27
N THR A 113 5.79 -6.85 -1.54
CA THR A 113 6.46 -7.78 -2.47
C THR A 113 7.89 -8.09 -2.00
N TYR A 114 8.62 -7.07 -1.53
CA TYR A 114 9.96 -7.24 -0.99
C TYR A 114 9.96 -8.09 0.29
N THR A 115 8.94 -7.93 1.15
CA THR A 115 8.79 -8.74 2.37
C THR A 115 8.62 -10.23 2.04
N LEU A 116 7.88 -10.57 0.98
CA LEU A 116 7.79 -11.94 0.45
C LEU A 116 9.13 -12.44 -0.08
N PHE A 117 9.83 -11.63 -0.87
CA PHE A 117 11.16 -11.97 -1.38
C PHE A 117 12.16 -12.25 -0.25
N PHE A 118 12.22 -11.37 0.75
CA PHE A 118 13.10 -11.52 1.90
C PHE A 118 12.80 -12.81 2.67
N LYS A 119 11.51 -13.12 2.89
CA LYS A 119 11.07 -14.37 3.52
C LYS A 119 11.47 -15.60 2.70
N TYR A 120 11.17 -15.59 1.40
CA TYR A 120 11.57 -16.66 0.48
C TYR A 120 13.07 -16.92 0.53
N TYR A 121 13.88 -15.87 0.50
CA TYR A 121 15.32 -15.98 0.53
C TYR A 121 15.81 -16.62 1.84
N LYS A 122 15.32 -16.13 2.98
CA LYS A 122 15.69 -16.64 4.32
C LYS A 122 15.38 -18.12 4.50
N ILE A 123 14.37 -18.64 3.81
CA ILE A 123 13.98 -20.06 3.84
C ILE A 123 14.87 -20.91 2.94
N THR A 124 15.21 -20.40 1.75
CA THR A 124 15.86 -21.18 0.70
C THR A 124 17.37 -21.21 0.84
N ARG A 125 17.97 -20.21 1.47
CA ARG A 125 19.43 -20.06 1.53
C ARG A 125 19.91 -20.19 2.97
N THR A 126 20.76 -21.20 3.21
CA THR A 126 21.43 -21.44 4.50
C THR A 126 22.38 -20.29 4.87
N LYS A 127 22.98 -19.64 3.86
CA LYS A 127 23.84 -18.47 4.07
C LYS A 127 23.02 -17.18 4.10
N SER A 128 23.22 -16.38 5.14
CA SER A 128 22.65 -15.03 5.25
C SER A 128 23.09 -14.18 4.04
N LEU A 129 22.20 -13.31 3.55
CA LEU A 129 22.62 -12.30 2.58
C LEU A 129 23.63 -11.37 3.25
N SER A 130 24.74 -11.11 2.57
CA SER A 130 25.57 -9.95 2.89
C SER A 130 24.72 -8.68 2.88
N GLY A 131 24.96 -7.77 3.83
CA GLY A 131 24.23 -6.51 3.97
C GLY A 131 24.18 -5.71 2.67
N TRP A 132 25.26 -5.73 1.89
CA TRP A 132 25.31 -5.07 0.58
C TRP A 132 24.30 -5.64 -0.42
N ARG A 133 24.17 -6.98 -0.48
CA ARG A 133 23.22 -7.63 -1.39
C ARG A 133 21.77 -7.39 -0.95
N LEU A 134 21.51 -7.32 0.36
CA LEU A 134 20.20 -6.90 0.89
C LEU A 134 19.88 -5.47 0.47
N PHE A 135 20.81 -4.54 0.66
CA PHE A 135 20.63 -3.14 0.27
C PHE A 135 20.36 -3.00 -1.24
N LEU A 136 21.20 -3.63 -2.08
CA LEU A 136 21.01 -3.61 -3.53
C LEU A 136 19.65 -4.18 -3.95
N SER A 137 19.21 -5.28 -3.33
CA SER A 137 17.89 -5.84 -3.61
C SER A 137 16.76 -4.87 -3.22
N LEU A 138 16.87 -4.18 -2.09
CA LEU A 138 15.88 -3.21 -1.66
C LEU A 138 15.79 -2.04 -2.65
N VAL A 139 16.93 -1.48 -3.06
CA VAL A 139 16.98 -0.41 -4.08
C VAL A 139 16.32 -0.84 -5.38
N LEU A 140 16.57 -2.07 -5.84
CA LEU A 140 15.98 -2.61 -7.07
C LEU A 140 14.45 -2.70 -6.98
N PHE A 141 13.91 -3.18 -5.85
CA PHE A 141 12.47 -3.25 -5.63
C PHE A 141 11.80 -1.86 -5.53
N TYR A 142 12.49 -0.87 -4.98
CA TYR A 142 11.99 0.50 -4.85
C TYR A 142 12.27 1.39 -6.07
N THR A 143 12.98 0.89 -7.09
CA THR A 143 13.31 1.65 -8.31
C THR A 143 12.06 2.24 -9.00
N PRO A 144 10.94 1.51 -9.17
CA PRO A 144 9.71 2.08 -9.74
C PRO A 144 9.16 3.26 -8.92
N CYS A 145 9.31 3.21 -7.58
CA CYS A 145 8.86 4.28 -6.69
C CYS A 145 9.71 5.54 -6.87
N LEU A 146 11.03 5.39 -6.99
CA LEU A 146 11.95 6.51 -7.21
C LEU A 146 11.69 7.19 -8.56
N ILE A 147 11.49 6.40 -9.62
CA ILE A 147 11.15 6.93 -10.95
C ILE A 147 9.80 7.66 -10.91
N SER A 148 8.78 7.05 -10.29
CA SER A 148 7.45 7.65 -10.13
C SER A 148 7.50 8.95 -9.32
N MET A 149 8.31 9.02 -8.26
CA MET A 149 8.50 10.24 -7.46
C MET A 149 9.10 11.38 -8.27
N ILE A 150 10.13 11.11 -9.09
CA ILE A 150 10.75 12.12 -9.96
C ILE A 150 9.73 12.60 -11.00
N CYS A 151 9.02 11.67 -11.65
CA CYS A 151 7.98 12.02 -12.62
C CYS A 151 6.89 12.86 -11.95
N SER A 152 6.44 12.48 -10.76
CA SER A 152 5.44 13.19 -9.96
C SER A 152 5.85 14.63 -9.67
N ALA A 153 7.09 14.86 -9.26
CA ALA A 153 7.60 16.22 -9.04
C ALA A 153 7.56 17.06 -10.33
N ILE A 154 7.96 16.49 -11.46
CA ILE A 154 7.91 17.15 -12.78
C ILE A 154 6.46 17.45 -13.18
N ILE A 155 5.54 16.50 -12.97
CA ILE A 155 4.12 16.63 -13.28
C ILE A 155 3.51 17.76 -12.47
N VAL A 156 3.76 17.82 -11.16
CA VAL A 156 3.29 18.91 -10.29
C VAL A 156 3.81 20.25 -10.79
N MET A 157 5.10 20.37 -11.12
CA MET A 157 5.66 21.64 -11.60
C MET A 157 5.12 22.10 -12.96
N ARG A 158 4.71 21.16 -13.83
CA ARG A 158 4.27 21.48 -15.21
C ARG A 158 2.76 21.62 -15.37
N ASN A 159 2.00 20.79 -14.65
CA ASN A 159 0.57 20.59 -14.89
C ASN A 159 -0.32 21.29 -13.85
N THR A 160 0.27 22.09 -12.97
CA THR A 160 -0.47 23.04 -12.15
C THR A 160 -0.80 24.30 -12.93
N THR A 161 -2.06 24.71 -12.90
CA THR A 161 -2.52 25.94 -13.55
C THR A 161 -1.81 27.16 -12.95
N PRO A 162 -1.18 28.04 -13.75
CA PRO A 162 -0.56 29.26 -13.25
C PRO A 162 -1.57 30.15 -12.54
N ALA A 163 -1.20 30.69 -11.37
CA ALA A 163 -2.07 31.52 -10.52
C ALA A 163 -2.74 32.71 -11.25
N ASN A 164 -2.14 33.20 -12.34
CA ASN A 164 -2.61 34.33 -13.13
C ASN A 164 -3.75 33.94 -14.10
N LEU A 165 -3.70 32.73 -14.68
CA LEU A 165 -4.76 32.17 -15.51
C LEU A 165 -5.92 31.65 -14.65
N ARG A 166 -5.63 31.30 -13.39
CA ARG A 166 -6.60 30.90 -12.37
C ARG A 166 -7.56 32.04 -12.01
N LYS A 167 -7.07 33.25 -11.71
CA LYS A 167 -7.93 34.41 -11.41
C LYS A 167 -8.90 34.71 -12.55
N ASN A 168 -8.43 34.69 -13.80
CA ASN A 168 -9.27 34.90 -14.98
C ASN A 168 -10.29 33.78 -15.21
N SER A 169 -10.04 32.57 -14.72
CA SER A 169 -10.94 31.41 -14.83
C SER A 169 -11.92 31.36 -13.66
N GLU A 170 -11.51 31.71 -12.44
CA GLU A 170 -12.35 31.85 -11.24
C GLU A 170 -13.28 33.07 -11.32
N GLU A 171 -12.86 34.15 -11.99
CA GLU A 171 -13.74 35.29 -12.32
C GLU A 171 -14.78 34.96 -13.40
N LYS A 172 -14.48 33.99 -14.29
CA LYS A 172 -15.40 33.56 -15.37
C LYS A 172 -16.28 32.37 -15.00
N MET A 173 -15.78 31.45 -14.17
CA MET A 173 -16.47 30.35 -13.52
C MET A 173 -16.40 30.64 -12.03
N GLY A 174 -17.41 31.31 -11.48
CA GLY A 174 -17.45 31.63 -10.05
C GLY A 174 -17.08 30.44 -9.17
N PHE A 175 -16.37 30.71 -8.06
CA PHE A 175 -15.92 29.73 -7.07
C PHE A 175 -16.93 28.58 -6.92
N ASN A 176 -16.57 27.38 -7.35
CA ASN A 176 -17.43 26.21 -7.20
C ASN A 176 -17.25 25.63 -5.79
N PRO A 177 -18.23 25.73 -4.88
CA PRO A 177 -18.07 25.27 -3.51
C PRO A 177 -17.97 23.74 -3.39
N ARG A 178 -18.24 22.98 -4.48
CA ARG A 178 -18.31 21.52 -4.42
C ARG A 178 -16.94 20.84 -4.54
N TYR A 179 -16.10 21.29 -5.48
CA TYR A 179 -14.81 20.66 -5.74
C TYR A 179 -13.77 21.67 -6.25
N LEU A 180 -12.50 21.31 -6.07
CA LEU A 180 -11.35 22.03 -6.63
C LEU A 180 -10.71 21.20 -7.74
N GLU A 181 -10.60 21.73 -8.97
CA GLU A 181 -9.75 21.12 -9.99
C GLU A 181 -8.28 21.39 -9.64
N MET A 182 -7.60 20.39 -9.08
CA MET A 182 -6.24 20.57 -8.53
C MET A 182 -5.15 20.44 -9.58
N GLY A 183 -5.39 19.70 -10.67
CA GLY A 183 -4.44 19.55 -11.77
C GLY A 183 -4.96 18.62 -12.86
N ARG A 184 -4.19 18.49 -13.94
CA ARG A 184 -4.51 17.61 -15.07
C ARG A 184 -3.41 16.59 -15.31
N MET A 185 -3.77 15.33 -15.50
CA MET A 185 -2.83 14.29 -15.92
C MET A 185 -2.80 14.23 -17.44
N THR A 186 -1.77 14.85 -18.04
CA THR A 186 -1.61 14.90 -19.49
C THR A 186 -0.91 13.64 -20.00
N LEU A 187 -1.65 12.58 -20.31
CA LEU A 187 -1.09 11.29 -20.76
C LEU A 187 -0.30 11.38 -22.08
N GLY A 188 -0.45 12.46 -22.85
CA GLY A 188 0.44 12.75 -23.98
C GLY A 188 1.90 13.04 -23.57
N ALA A 189 2.11 13.57 -22.37
CA ALA A 189 3.42 13.99 -21.89
C ALA A 189 4.23 12.81 -21.33
N LEU A 190 5.53 12.76 -21.65
CA LEU A 190 6.44 11.69 -21.25
C LEU A 190 6.43 11.40 -19.73
N PRO A 191 6.46 12.41 -18.82
CA PRO A 191 6.44 12.13 -17.37
C PRO A 191 5.15 11.43 -16.91
N ASN A 192 3.99 11.81 -17.46
CA ASN A 192 2.71 11.18 -17.13
C ASN A 192 2.65 9.73 -17.64
N ARG A 193 3.15 9.46 -18.85
CA ARG A 193 3.24 8.09 -19.40
C ARG A 193 4.11 7.20 -18.55
N ILE A 194 5.31 7.67 -18.18
CA ILE A 194 6.23 6.91 -17.34
C ILE A 194 5.59 6.64 -15.97
N ASN A 195 4.99 7.67 -15.35
CA ASN A 195 4.32 7.50 -14.05
C ASN A 195 3.17 6.49 -14.12
N PHE A 196 2.33 6.56 -15.15
CA PHE A 196 1.26 5.59 -15.40
C PHE A 196 1.80 4.17 -15.55
N LEU A 197 2.89 3.98 -16.31
CA LEU A 197 3.52 2.68 -16.48
C LEU A 197 4.10 2.12 -15.18
N MET A 198 4.72 2.96 -14.34
CA MET A 198 5.22 2.53 -13.02
C MET A 198 4.08 2.07 -12.10
N MET A 199 2.96 2.79 -12.10
CA MET A 199 1.75 2.37 -11.36
C MET A 199 1.17 1.07 -11.92
N ALA A 200 0.98 0.97 -13.23
CA ALA A 200 0.46 -0.22 -13.89
C ALA A 200 1.35 -1.44 -13.61
N GLN A 201 2.68 -1.27 -13.69
CA GLN A 201 3.64 -2.31 -13.32
C GLN A 201 3.43 -2.74 -11.86
N GLY A 202 3.35 -1.80 -10.92
CA GLY A 202 3.13 -2.12 -9.51
C GLY A 202 1.86 -2.94 -9.29
N ILE A 203 0.76 -2.54 -9.92
CA ILE A 203 -0.56 -3.15 -9.75
C ILE A 203 -0.62 -4.53 -10.39
N TYR A 204 -0.20 -4.66 -11.65
CA TYR A 204 -0.34 -5.92 -12.39
C TYR A 204 0.79 -6.90 -12.09
N VAL A 205 2.05 -6.45 -11.92
CA VAL A 205 3.22 -7.36 -11.79
C VAL A 205 3.42 -7.85 -10.36
N SER A 206 3.14 -7.03 -9.34
CA SER A 206 3.28 -7.40 -7.92
C SER A 206 2.58 -8.72 -7.55
N PRO A 207 1.30 -8.98 -7.92
CA PRO A 207 0.65 -10.24 -7.58
C PRO A 207 1.29 -11.45 -8.25
N PHE A 208 1.74 -11.35 -9.50
CA PHE A 208 2.44 -12.45 -10.18
C PHE A 208 3.77 -12.77 -9.49
N LEU A 209 4.59 -11.75 -9.18
CA LEU A 209 5.84 -11.94 -8.45
C LEU A 209 5.60 -12.56 -7.07
N SER A 210 4.58 -12.09 -6.36
CA SER A 210 4.21 -12.58 -5.04
C SER A 210 3.76 -14.04 -5.07
N PHE A 211 2.94 -14.42 -6.06
CA PHE A 211 2.55 -15.82 -6.28
C PHE A 211 3.75 -16.70 -6.63
N TRP A 212 4.63 -16.22 -7.50
CA TRP A 212 5.86 -16.91 -7.87
C TRP A 212 6.77 -17.18 -6.67
N PHE A 213 7.05 -16.16 -5.85
CA PHE A 213 7.86 -16.33 -4.64
C PHE A 213 7.21 -17.29 -3.64
N ARG A 214 5.89 -17.22 -3.48
CA ARG A 214 5.13 -18.15 -2.63
C ARG A 214 5.25 -19.60 -3.12
N TRP A 215 5.02 -19.82 -4.40
CA TRP A 215 5.11 -21.15 -5.01
C TRP A 215 6.50 -21.74 -4.82
N LYS A 216 7.54 -20.95 -5.13
CA LYS A 216 8.94 -21.36 -4.99
C LYS A 216 9.33 -21.61 -3.52
N ALA A 217 8.90 -20.77 -2.59
CA ALA A 217 9.10 -20.97 -1.16
C ALA A 217 8.47 -22.28 -0.67
N ASN A 218 7.24 -22.57 -1.10
CA ASN A 218 6.54 -23.81 -0.70
C ASN A 218 7.18 -25.07 -1.28
N LYS A 219 7.71 -25.01 -2.51
CA LYS A 219 8.46 -26.12 -3.11
C LYS A 219 9.73 -26.40 -2.31
N ASN A 220 10.56 -25.38 -2.10
CA ASN A 220 11.83 -25.54 -1.37
C ASN A 220 11.61 -25.93 0.10
N LEU A 221 10.53 -25.47 0.74
CA LEU A 221 10.21 -25.86 2.11
C LEU A 221 9.77 -27.33 2.25
N LYS A 222 9.35 -27.99 1.17
CA LYS A 222 9.17 -29.45 1.16
C LYS A 222 10.51 -30.17 1.05
N ASP A 223 11.44 -29.63 0.27
CA ASP A 223 12.72 -30.27 -0.06
C ASP A 223 13.82 -30.06 1.01
N THR A 224 13.92 -28.88 1.62
CA THR A 224 14.94 -28.52 2.63
C THR A 224 14.63 -29.04 4.04
N VAL A 225 13.40 -29.52 4.29
CA VAL A 225 12.87 -29.75 5.65
C VAL A 225 12.72 -31.25 5.98
N SER A 226 13.35 -32.14 5.23
CA SER A 226 13.56 -33.53 5.68
C SER A 226 14.38 -33.63 6.98
N GLY A 227 14.99 -32.53 7.48
CA GLY A 227 15.75 -32.51 8.74
C GLY A 227 15.58 -31.26 9.65
N GLY A 228 14.54 -30.42 9.48
CA GLY A 228 14.36 -29.15 10.23
C GLY A 228 13.26 -29.15 11.30
N SER A 229 13.31 -28.19 12.24
CA SER A 229 12.28 -28.02 13.30
C SER A 229 10.88 -27.75 12.74
N LEU A 230 9.94 -28.67 13.02
CA LEU A 230 8.53 -28.61 12.59
C LEU A 230 7.83 -27.30 13.00
N LEU A 231 8.21 -26.71 14.14
CA LEU A 231 7.62 -25.48 14.66
C LEU A 231 7.99 -24.26 13.80
N LEU A 232 9.26 -24.16 13.39
CA LEU A 232 9.73 -23.11 12.49
C LEU A 232 9.08 -23.22 11.11
N GLN A 233 8.86 -24.45 10.64
CA GLN A 233 8.15 -24.72 9.38
C GLN A 233 6.70 -24.22 9.43
N LYS A 234 5.97 -24.54 10.50
CA LYS A 234 4.58 -24.08 10.71
C LYS A 234 4.51 -22.55 10.80
N HIS A 235 5.42 -21.92 11.54
CA HIS A 235 5.52 -20.47 11.65
C HIS A 235 5.70 -19.82 10.27
N THR A 236 6.68 -20.31 9.51
CA THR A 236 7.01 -19.77 8.19
C THR A 236 5.86 -19.93 7.19
N LYS A 237 5.21 -21.10 7.14
CA LYS A 237 4.03 -21.32 6.30
C LYS A 237 2.88 -20.37 6.67
N SER A 238 2.65 -20.15 7.97
CA SER A 238 1.62 -19.23 8.47
C SER A 238 1.89 -17.80 7.99
N VAL A 239 3.10 -17.28 8.19
CA VAL A 239 3.45 -15.93 7.78
C VAL A 239 3.40 -15.76 6.25
N MET A 240 3.89 -16.74 5.48
CA MET A 240 3.78 -16.71 4.02
C MET A 240 2.32 -16.74 3.55
N LYS A 241 1.42 -17.48 4.22
CA LYS A 241 -0.03 -17.42 3.98
C LYS A 241 -0.60 -16.03 4.26
N GLY A 242 -0.23 -15.42 5.38
CA GLY A 242 -0.65 -14.05 5.71
C GLY A 242 -0.26 -13.07 4.62
N ILE A 243 1.03 -12.99 4.28
CA ILE A 243 1.50 -12.00 3.29
C ILE A 243 0.92 -12.27 1.89
N SER A 244 0.74 -13.53 1.48
CA SER A 244 0.04 -13.82 0.22
C SER A 244 -1.43 -13.40 0.23
N LEU A 245 -2.10 -13.51 1.39
CA LEU A 245 -3.48 -13.05 1.53
C LEU A 245 -3.55 -11.52 1.43
N GLN A 246 -2.59 -10.79 2.02
CA GLN A 246 -2.50 -9.33 1.88
C GLN A 246 -2.41 -8.91 0.42
N VAL A 247 -1.46 -9.48 -0.33
CA VAL A 247 -1.31 -9.20 -1.76
C VAL A 247 -2.56 -9.60 -2.56
N PHE A 248 -3.21 -10.70 -2.19
CA PHE A 248 -4.44 -11.12 -2.86
C PHE A 248 -5.60 -10.14 -2.64
N ILE A 249 -5.76 -9.59 -1.43
CA ILE A 249 -6.77 -8.56 -1.16
C ILE A 249 -6.49 -7.31 -2.00
N HIS A 250 -5.23 -6.87 -2.08
CA HIS A 250 -4.84 -5.76 -2.96
C HIS A 250 -5.21 -6.04 -4.42
N PHE A 251 -5.02 -7.27 -4.90
CA PHE A 251 -5.42 -7.66 -6.25
C PHE A 251 -6.93 -7.53 -6.45
N VAL A 252 -7.73 -8.10 -5.54
CA VAL A 252 -9.20 -8.09 -5.64
C VAL A 252 -9.76 -6.67 -5.57
N CYS A 253 -9.18 -5.80 -4.73
CA CYS A 253 -9.65 -4.44 -4.55
C CYS A 253 -9.16 -3.48 -5.64
N TYR A 254 -7.90 -3.58 -6.07
CA TYR A 254 -7.27 -2.55 -6.90
C TYR A 254 -7.28 -2.86 -8.40
N ILE A 255 -7.08 -4.12 -8.80
CA ILE A 255 -6.99 -4.48 -10.22
C ILE A 255 -8.28 -4.14 -10.98
N PRO A 256 -9.50 -4.49 -10.50
CA PRO A 256 -10.71 -4.20 -11.24
C PRO A 256 -10.90 -2.70 -11.54
N LEU A 257 -10.69 -1.84 -10.53
CA LEU A 257 -10.85 -0.39 -10.71
C LEU A 257 -9.75 0.20 -11.60
N PHE A 258 -8.51 -0.27 -11.48
CA PHE A 258 -7.44 0.20 -12.36
C PHE A 258 -7.60 -0.30 -13.80
N SER A 259 -8.11 -1.51 -14.01
CA SER A 259 -8.46 -2.02 -15.34
C SER A 259 -9.60 -1.22 -15.97
N LEU A 260 -10.63 -0.86 -15.20
CA LEU A 260 -11.69 0.05 -15.66
C LEU A 260 -11.12 1.43 -16.02
N TYR A 261 -10.15 1.94 -15.26
CA TYR A 261 -9.50 3.21 -15.57
C TYR A 261 -8.72 3.16 -16.88
N THR A 262 -7.93 2.11 -17.09
CA THR A 262 -7.23 1.89 -18.36
C THR A 262 -8.22 1.76 -19.51
N TYR A 263 -9.33 1.04 -19.31
CA TYR A 263 -10.38 0.90 -20.32
C TYR A 263 -11.02 2.26 -20.65
N SER A 264 -11.40 3.05 -19.65
CA SER A 264 -11.97 4.38 -19.84
C SER A 264 -11.04 5.34 -20.59
N ILE A 265 -9.73 5.28 -20.33
CA ILE A 265 -8.75 6.08 -21.10
C ILE A 265 -8.68 5.62 -22.57
N LEU A 266 -8.71 4.32 -22.83
CA LEU A 266 -8.55 3.77 -24.18
C LEU A 266 -9.80 3.88 -25.05
N SER A 267 -10.98 3.82 -24.43
CA SER A 267 -12.27 3.82 -25.11
C SER A 267 -13.01 5.15 -25.03
N GLU A 268 -12.46 6.13 -24.30
CA GLU A 268 -13.09 7.43 -24.04
C GLU A 268 -14.47 7.32 -23.35
N THR A 269 -14.73 6.19 -22.67
CA THR A 269 -15.98 6.00 -21.94
C THR A 269 -15.84 6.44 -20.49
N GLU A 270 -16.79 7.25 -20.02
CA GLU A 270 -16.84 7.64 -18.61
C GLU A 270 -17.45 6.55 -17.74
N ILE A 271 -16.71 6.14 -16.70
CA ILE A 271 -17.18 5.16 -15.71
C ILE A 271 -17.11 5.80 -14.33
N LEU A 272 -18.22 6.40 -13.90
CA LEU A 272 -18.32 7.17 -12.64
C LEU A 272 -17.79 6.40 -11.42
N ALA A 273 -18.17 5.14 -11.25
CA ALA A 273 -17.72 4.33 -10.12
C ALA A 273 -16.19 4.24 -10.03
N GLN A 274 -15.51 4.09 -11.17
CA GLN A 274 -14.06 4.06 -11.21
C GLN A 274 -13.46 5.42 -10.85
N GLN A 275 -14.03 6.51 -11.38
CA GLN A 275 -13.53 7.87 -11.13
C GLN A 275 -13.46 8.21 -9.63
N PHE A 276 -14.44 7.74 -8.86
CA PHE A 276 -14.57 7.99 -7.43
C PHE A 276 -13.86 6.97 -6.53
N PHE A 277 -13.87 5.68 -6.89
CA PHE A 277 -13.36 4.63 -6.01
C PHE A 277 -11.93 4.17 -6.31
N LEU A 278 -11.35 4.54 -7.46
CA LEU A 278 -10.00 4.10 -7.83
C LEU A 278 -8.98 4.47 -6.75
N ALA A 279 -8.97 5.72 -6.31
CA ALA A 279 -8.04 6.17 -5.28
C ALA A 279 -8.29 5.51 -3.92
N MET A 280 -9.49 5.01 -3.68
CA MET A 280 -9.86 4.39 -2.42
C MET A 280 -9.44 2.92 -2.33
N SER A 281 -9.35 2.22 -3.46
CA SER A 281 -9.06 0.77 -3.47
C SER A 281 -7.79 0.32 -2.74
N PRO A 282 -6.63 1.02 -2.81
CA PRO A 282 -5.46 0.62 -2.05
C PRO A 282 -5.70 0.69 -0.53
N ASN A 283 -6.44 1.71 -0.09
CA ASN A 283 -6.71 1.94 1.33
C ASN A 283 -7.69 0.92 1.92
N LEU A 284 -8.61 0.40 1.09
CA LEU A 284 -9.47 -0.71 1.49
C LEU A 284 -8.64 -1.95 1.83
N ALA A 285 -7.62 -2.25 1.01
CA ALA A 285 -6.72 -3.37 1.28
C ALA A 285 -5.86 -3.12 2.53
N ALA A 286 -5.32 -1.91 2.68
CA ALA A 286 -4.57 -1.50 3.87
C ALA A 286 -5.35 -1.69 5.18
N THR A 287 -6.66 -1.46 5.19
CA THR A 287 -7.51 -1.66 6.38
C THR A 287 -7.44 -3.10 6.93
N PHE A 288 -7.25 -4.10 6.05
CA PHE A 288 -7.20 -5.50 6.45
C PHE A 288 -5.79 -6.00 6.81
N ASP A 289 -4.74 -5.28 6.41
CA ASP A 289 -3.36 -5.70 6.62
C ASP A 289 -2.98 -5.90 8.09
N PRO A 290 -3.37 -5.00 9.01
CA PRO A 290 -3.18 -5.21 10.43
C PRO A 290 -3.81 -6.50 10.94
N LEU A 291 -5.05 -6.77 10.55
CA LEU A 291 -5.81 -7.94 11.01
C LEU A 291 -5.13 -9.24 10.54
N ILE A 292 -4.67 -9.26 9.29
CA ILE A 292 -3.95 -10.40 8.72
C ILE A 292 -2.62 -10.60 9.44
N ASN A 293 -1.85 -9.53 9.66
CA ASN A 293 -0.58 -9.62 10.39
C ASN A 293 -0.77 -10.16 11.80
N LEU A 294 -1.75 -9.65 12.55
CA LEU A 294 -2.04 -10.10 13.92
C LEU A 294 -2.45 -11.57 13.99
N TYR A 295 -3.19 -12.07 12.98
CA TYR A 295 -3.62 -13.46 12.93
C TYR A 295 -2.50 -14.43 12.51
N PHE A 296 -1.72 -14.09 11.48
CA PHE A 296 -0.77 -15.02 10.86
C PHE A 296 0.64 -14.98 11.48
N VAL A 297 1.00 -13.89 12.17
CA VAL A 297 2.27 -13.79 12.91
C VAL A 297 2.11 -14.42 14.29
N LEU A 298 2.72 -15.59 14.51
CA LEU A 298 2.51 -16.39 15.72
C LEU A 298 2.76 -15.65 17.05
N PRO A 299 3.83 -14.85 17.26
CA PRO A 299 4.00 -14.16 18.54
C PRO A 299 2.83 -13.23 18.84
N TYR A 300 2.26 -12.57 17.83
CA TYR A 300 1.12 -11.66 18.01
C TYR A 300 -0.14 -12.43 18.37
N ARG A 301 -0.46 -13.49 17.61
CA ARG A 301 -1.62 -14.34 17.90
C ARG A 301 -1.53 -15.00 19.28
N LYS A 302 -0.35 -15.47 19.70
CA LYS A 302 -0.14 -16.07 21.01
C LYS A 302 -0.40 -15.06 22.14
N GLN A 303 0.08 -13.83 21.96
CA GLN A 303 -0.15 -12.77 22.94
C GLN A 303 -1.63 -12.41 23.05
N ILE A 304 -2.33 -12.24 21.91
CA ILE A 304 -3.78 -12.03 21.89
C ILE A 304 -4.48 -13.18 22.62
N LYS A 305 -4.13 -14.43 22.30
CA LYS A 305 -4.70 -15.60 22.97
C LYS A 305 -4.45 -15.57 24.48
N SER A 306 -3.26 -15.17 24.95
CA SER A 306 -2.98 -15.09 26.40
C SER A 306 -3.80 -14.03 27.13
N TRP A 307 -4.22 -12.97 26.45
CA TRP A 307 -5.09 -11.94 27.04
C TRP A 307 -6.55 -12.38 27.14
N PHE A 308 -7.04 -13.13 26.14
CA PHE A 308 -8.44 -13.58 26.10
C PHE A 308 -8.67 -14.96 26.73
N CYS A 309 -7.68 -15.85 26.66
CA CYS A 309 -7.68 -17.11 27.39
C CYS A 309 -6.86 -16.91 28.67
N LYS A 310 -7.55 -16.70 29.79
CA LYS A 310 -6.98 -16.93 31.13
C LYS A 310 -6.63 -18.42 31.28
N GLU A 311 -5.55 -18.88 30.67
CA GLU A 311 -4.89 -20.09 31.17
C GLU A 311 -3.91 -19.62 32.25
N HIS A 312 -4.35 -19.75 33.51
CA HIS A 312 -3.45 -19.77 34.67
C HIS A 312 -2.44 -20.90 34.48
N THR A 313 -1.35 -20.63 33.79
CA THR A 313 -0.11 -21.41 33.94
C THR A 313 1.04 -20.41 34.07
N PRO A 314 1.76 -20.40 35.19
CA PRO A 314 2.90 -19.50 35.35
C PRO A 314 3.96 -19.88 34.31
N VAL A 315 4.23 -18.96 33.38
CA VAL A 315 5.36 -19.08 32.47
C VAL A 315 6.61 -18.85 33.30
N ALA A 316 7.35 -19.93 33.56
CA ALA A 316 8.67 -19.83 34.18
C ALA A 316 9.58 -18.88 33.36
N PRO A 317 10.42 -18.08 34.01
CA PRO A 317 11.24 -17.08 33.34
C PRO A 317 12.13 -17.72 32.27
N SER A 318 12.16 -17.05 31.13
CA SER A 318 12.96 -17.30 29.94
C SER A 318 14.47 -17.28 30.20
N GLY A 319 15.00 -18.31 30.88
CA GLY A 319 16.43 -18.50 31.13
C GLY A 319 17.05 -19.72 30.44
N ILE A 320 16.24 -20.70 30.02
CA ILE A 320 16.77 -22.03 29.62
C ILE A 320 16.89 -22.22 28.10
N ILE A 321 16.16 -21.45 27.29
CA ILE A 321 16.18 -21.61 25.81
C ILE A 321 17.44 -20.99 25.16
N SER A 322 18.21 -20.19 25.90
CA SER A 322 19.46 -19.60 25.38
C SER A 322 20.61 -20.59 25.21
N ARG A 323 20.57 -21.79 25.80
CA ARG A 323 21.72 -22.73 25.75
C ARG A 323 21.69 -23.73 24.59
N HIS A 324 20.59 -23.85 23.86
CA HIS A 324 20.49 -24.79 22.74
C HIS A 324 20.58 -24.17 21.34
N LEU A 325 20.75 -22.84 21.25
CA LEU A 325 20.93 -22.13 19.97
C LEU A 325 22.37 -21.62 19.77
N SER A 326 23.28 -21.87 20.71
CA SER A 326 24.70 -21.53 20.60
C SER A 326 25.60 -22.70 20.15
N THR A 327 25.02 -23.86 19.82
CA THR A 327 25.78 -25.06 19.40
C THR A 327 25.52 -25.49 17.97
N VAL A 328 24.83 -24.67 17.18
CA VAL A 328 24.72 -24.86 15.73
C VAL A 328 24.99 -23.52 15.07
N GLU A 329 26.28 -23.17 15.02
CA GLU A 329 26.82 -22.08 14.19
C GLU A 329 26.61 -22.35 12.69
#